data_AF-A0A1X7VEW4-F1
#
_entry.id   AF-A0A1X7VEW4-F1
#
_cell.length_a   1.000
_cell.length_b   1.000
_cell.length_c   1.000
_cell.angle_alpha   90.00
_cell.angle_beta   90.00
_cell.angle_gamma   90.00
#
_symmetry.space_group_name_H-M   'P 1'
#
loop_
_entity.id
_entity.type
_entity.pdbx_description
1 polymer ?
#
loop_
_entity_poly.entity_id
_entity_poly.type
_entity_poly.pdbx_seq_one_letter_code
_entity_poly.pdbx_strand_id
1 'polypeptide(L)'
;MAASVQYLGHVIDAHGLHPAKAKIRAIKEAPAPFNVFELKSFLGLLTYYHKFLPDIATTLAPLHSLLHKILIGNRANLKQNH
;
A
#
# COMPACT_ATOMS: atom_id res chain seq x y z
N MET A 1 -31.68 -17.04 2.05
CA MET A 1 -30.79 -16.89 0.87
C MET A 1 -29.54 -16.17 1.33
N ALA A 2 -28.36 -16.75 1.15
CA ALA A 2 -27.10 -16.17 1.63
C ALA A 2 -26.77 -14.92 0.80
N ALA A 3 -26.74 -13.74 1.42
CA ALA A 3 -26.55 -12.46 0.75
C ALA A 3 -25.10 -12.16 0.32
N SER A 4 -24.15 -13.04 0.65
CA SER A 4 -22.71 -12.87 0.36
C SER A 4 -22.00 -14.20 0.24
N VAL A 5 -21.10 -14.34 -0.75
CA VAL A 5 -20.29 -15.54 -1.00
C VAL A 5 -18.80 -15.21 -0.84
N GLN A 6 -18.05 -16.02 -0.10
CA GLN A 6 -16.59 -15.92 -0.08
C GLN A 6 -15.99 -16.70 -1.25
N TYR A 7 -15.21 -16.02 -2.08
CA TYR A 7 -14.51 -16.61 -3.22
C TYR A 7 -13.11 -16.02 -3.33
N LEU A 8 -12.09 -16.88 -3.35
CA LEU A 8 -10.67 -16.50 -3.50
C LEU A 8 -10.21 -15.39 -2.53
N GLY A 9 -10.66 -15.44 -1.28
CA GLY A 9 -10.29 -14.44 -0.26
C GLY A 9 -10.95 -13.07 -0.46
N HIS A 10 -12.03 -13.00 -1.23
CA HIS A 10 -12.87 -11.82 -1.40
C HIS A 10 -14.31 -12.17 -1.03
N VAL A 11 -15.06 -11.21 -0.51
CA VAL A 11 -16.49 -11.36 -0.22
C VAL A 11 -17.25 -10.72 -1.37
N ILE A 12 -18.02 -11.51 -2.12
CA ILE A 12 -18.87 -11.02 -3.21
C ILE A 12 -20.29 -10.92 -2.66
N ASP A 13 -20.88 -9.72 -2.68
CA ASP A 13 -22.27 -9.49 -2.34
C ASP A 13 -23.01 -8.76 -3.48
N ALA A 14 -24.30 -8.47 -3.29
CA ALA A 14 -25.11 -7.75 -4.27
C ALA A 14 -24.62 -6.32 -4.58
N HIS A 15 -23.76 -5.75 -3.73
CA HIS A 15 -23.13 -4.44 -3.91
C HIS A 15 -21.75 -4.54 -4.58
N GLY A 16 -21.17 -5.74 -4.67
CA GLY A 16 -19.97 -6.01 -5.46
C GLY A 16 -18.90 -6.83 -4.74
N LEU A 17 -17.65 -6.64 -5.17
CA LEU A 17 -16.48 -7.32 -4.62
C LEU A 17 -15.94 -6.52 -3.43
N HIS A 18 -15.89 -7.15 -2.26
CA HIS A 18 -15.30 -6.58 -1.06
C HIS A 18 -13.95 -7.24 -0.77
N PRO A 19 -12.91 -6.45 -0.48
CA PRO A 19 -11.66 -7.01 0.02
C PRO A 19 -11.92 -7.71 1.35
N ALA A 20 -11.32 -8.89 1.55
CA ALA A 20 -11.39 -9.55 2.86
C ALA A 20 -10.92 -8.58 3.94
N LYS A 21 -11.76 -8.38 4.97
CA LYS A 21 -11.46 -7.53 6.13
C LYS A 21 -10.09 -7.83 6.74
N ALA A 22 -9.60 -9.07 6.63
CA ALA A 22 -8.27 -9.47 7.05
C ALA A 22 -7.13 -8.70 6.36
N LYS A 23 -7.24 -8.43 5.04
CA LYS A 23 -6.22 -7.67 4.28
C LYS A 23 -6.25 -6.19 4.62
N ILE A 24 -7.44 -5.60 4.79
CA ILE A 24 -7.58 -4.22 5.26
C ILE A 24 -7.00 -4.07 6.67
N ARG A 25 -7.26 -5.05 7.53
CA ARG A 25 -6.73 -5.07 8.90
C ARG A 25 -5.19 -5.12 8.90
N ALA A 26 -4.58 -5.96 8.06
CA ALA A 26 -3.14 -6.03 7.91
C ALA A 26 -2.53 -4.70 7.43
N ILE A 27 -3.21 -3.95 6.56
CA ILE A 27 -2.77 -2.60 6.15
C ILE A 27 -2.90 -1.60 7.31
N LYS A 28 -3.98 -1.67 8.09
CA LYS A 28 -4.20 -0.79 9.25
C LYS A 28 -3.22 -1.06 10.39
N GLU A 29 -2.85 -2.33 10.60
CA GLU A 29 -1.92 -2.77 11.63
C GLU A 29 -0.46 -2.78 11.13
N ALA A 30 -0.22 -2.41 9.87
CA ALA A 30 1.13 -2.36 9.32
C ALA A 30 1.97 -1.34 10.11
N PRO A 31 3.16 -1.72 10.58
CA PRO A 31 4.05 -0.79 11.25
C PRO A 31 4.50 0.31 10.28
N ALA A 32 4.83 1.48 10.83
CA ALA A 32 5.43 2.55 10.03
C ALA A 32 6.72 2.03 9.38
N PRO A 33 6.89 2.16 8.06
CA PRO A 33 8.08 1.65 7.38
C PRO A 33 9.31 2.41 7.83
N PHE A 34 10.35 1.70 8.29
CA PHE A 34 11.59 2.30 8.77
C PHE A 34 12.65 2.39 7.67
N ASN A 35 12.48 1.62 6.59
CA ASN A 35 13.42 1.60 5.49
C ASN A 35 12.75 1.81 4.12
N VAL A 36 13.57 2.16 3.13
CA VAL A 36 13.14 2.43 1.74
C VAL A 36 12.50 1.22 1.08
N PHE A 37 12.98 0.01 1.38
CA PHE A 37 12.47 -1.23 0.80
C PHE A 37 11.08 -1.59 1.33
N GLU A 38 10.86 -1.42 2.63
CA GLU A 38 9.57 -1.55 3.32
C GLU A 38 8.58 -0.51 2.81
N LEU A 39 8.99 0.76 2.72
CA LEU A 39 8.15 1.82 2.18
C LEU A 39 7.73 1.52 0.74
N LYS A 40 8.65 1.03 -0.10
CA LYS A 40 8.35 0.65 -1.48
C LYS A 40 7.44 -0.56 -1.57
N SER A 41 7.63 -1.56 -0.71
CA SER A 41 6.78 -2.75 -0.63
C SER A 41 5.37 -2.41 -0.15
N PHE A 42 5.27 -1.53 0.84
CA PHE A 42 4.00 -1.03 1.38
C PHE A 42 3.23 -0.19 0.34
N LEU A 43 3.91 0.69 -0.40
CA LEU A 43 3.30 1.43 -1.51
C LEU A 43 2.81 0.49 -2.63
N GLY A 44 3.56 -0.57 -2.93
CA GLY A 44 3.14 -1.60 -3.89
C GLY A 44 1.87 -2.33 -3.44
N LEU A 45 1.79 -2.68 -2.15
CA LEU A 45 0.61 -3.29 -1.56
C LEU A 45 -0.62 -2.36 -1.66
N LEU A 46 -0.45 -1.09 -1.30
CA LEU A 46 -1.54 -0.10 -1.38
C LEU A 46 -2.01 0.15 -2.82
N THR A 47 -1.08 0.17 -3.77
CA THR A 47 -1.40 0.28 -5.20
C THR A 47 -2.23 -0.92 -5.68
N TYR A 48 -2.00 -2.13 -5.16
CA TYR A 48 -2.83 -3.30 -5.50
C TYR A 48 -4.29 -3.13 -5.05
N TYR A 49 -4.52 -2.46 -3.91
CA TYR A 49 -5.87 -2.23 -3.36
C TYR A 49 -6.49 -0.87 -3.73
N HIS A 50 -5.89 -0.11 -4.66
CA HIS A 50 -6.37 1.23 -5.02
C HIS A 50 -7.85 1.24 -5.45
N LYS A 51 -8.35 0.15 -6.07
CA LYS A 51 -9.76 0.02 -6.50
C LYS A 51 -10.76 0.08 -5.35
N PHE A 52 -10.32 -0.17 -4.12
CA PHE A 52 -11.16 -0.18 -2.91
C PHE A 52 -10.86 1.00 -1.97
N LEU A 53 -9.87 1.82 -2.31
CA LEU A 53 -9.40 2.93 -1.49
C LEU A 53 -9.60 4.23 -2.29
N PRO A 54 -10.71 4.95 -2.07
CA PRO A 54 -10.91 6.24 -2.71
C PRO A 54 -9.78 7.21 -2.32
N ASP A 55 -9.35 8.05 -3.26
CA ASP A 55 -8.33 9.10 -3.06
C ASP A 55 -6.98 8.61 -2.49
N ILE A 56 -6.64 7.34 -2.73
CA ILE A 56 -5.39 6.76 -2.24
C ILE A 56 -4.16 7.49 -2.81
N ALA A 57 -4.23 8.01 -4.04
CA ALA A 57 -3.14 8.74 -4.67
C ALA A 57 -2.78 10.01 -3.87
N THR A 58 -3.79 10.75 -3.41
CA THR A 58 -3.62 11.95 -2.58
C THR A 58 -3.01 11.60 -1.22
N THR A 59 -3.46 10.50 -0.63
CA THR A 59 -2.95 10.01 0.66
C THR A 59 -1.50 9.50 0.55
N LEU A 60 -1.14 8.88 -0.58
CA LEU A 60 0.19 8.32 -0.83
C LEU A 60 1.20 9.35 -1.35
N ALA A 61 0.75 10.49 -1.90
CA ALA A 61 1.62 11.55 -2.41
C ALA A 61 2.75 11.96 -1.45
N PRO A 62 2.51 12.23 -0.15
CA PRO A 62 3.58 12.55 0.79
C PRO A 62 4.58 11.39 1.01
N LEU A 63 4.10 10.14 1.00
CA LEU A 63 4.94 8.95 1.12
C LEU A 63 5.82 8.75 -0.13
N HIS A 64 5.28 9.00 -1.32
CA HIS A 64 6.06 9.00 -2.57
C HIS A 64 7.11 10.11 -2.59
N SER A 65 6.79 11.30 -2.07
CA SER A 65 7.75 12.41 -1.93
C SER A 65 8.88 12.05 -0.96
N LEU A 66 8.54 11.41 0.17
CA LEU A 66 9.53 10.90 1.12
C LEU A 66 10.44 9.84 0.49
N LEU A 67 9.88 8.87 -0.22
CA LEU A 67 10.65 7.85 -0.94
C LEU A 67 11.62 8.51 -1.94
N HIS A 68 11.15 9.50 -2.69
CA HIS A 68 11.97 10.21 -3.67
C HIS A 68 13.13 10.98 -3.02
N LYS A 69 12.86 11.68 -1.90
CA LYS A 69 13.89 12.38 -1.12
C LYS A 69 14.96 11.41 -0.60
N ILE A 70 14.57 10.26 -0.04
CA ILE A 70 15.54 9.28 0.48
C ILE A 70 16.37 8.67 -0.65
N LEU A 71 15.75 8.34 -1.79
CA LEU A 71 16.47 7.79 -2.94
C LEU A 71 17.47 8.78 -3.55
N ILE A 72 17.13 10.07 -3.61
CA ILE A 72 18.05 11.13 -4.04
C ILE A 72 19.19 11.32 -3.03
N GLY A 73 18.88 11.34 -1.73
CA GLY A 73 19.87 11.47 -0.66
C GLY A 73 20.88 10.31 -0.64
N ASN A 74 20.42 9.08 -0.84
CA ASN A 74 21.29 7.89 -0.92
C ASN A 74 22.17 7.89 -2.19
N ARG A 75 21.68 8.42 -3.32
CA ARG A 75 22.47 8.57 -4.55
C ARG A 75 23.58 9.60 -4.42
N ALA A 76 23.41 10.64 -3.62
CA ALA A 76 24.44 11.65 -3.37
C ALA A 76 25.63 11.08 -2.55
N ASN A 77 25.38 10.12 -1.67
CA ASN A 77 26.42 9.49 -0.85
C ASN A 77 27.37 8.56 -1.64
N LEU A 78 26.90 7.98 -2.75
CA LEU A 78 27.69 7.05 -3.58
C LEU A 78 28.70 7.73 -4.51
N LYS A 79 28.71 9.06 -4.62
CA LYS A 79 29.68 9.80 -5.44
C LYS A 79 30.86 10.41 -4.65
N GLN A 80 30.93 10.20 -3.33
CA GLN A 80 32.02 10.75 -2.51
C GLN A 80 33.03 9.71 -2.00
N ASN A 81 32.83 8.43 -2.27
CA ASN A 81 33.84 7.41 -1.99
C ASN A 81 34.75 7.27 -3.22
N HIS A 82 35.62 8.26 -3.41
CA HIS A 82 36.78 8.19 -4.31
C HIS A 82 37.95 7.57 -3.56
#